data_AF-A0A956F7J4-F1
#
_entry.id   AF-A0A956F7J4-F1
#
_cell.length_a   1.000
_cell.length_b   1.000
_cell.length_c   1.000
_cell.angle_alpha   90.00
_cell.angle_beta   90.00
_cell.angle_gamma   90.00
#
_symmetry.space_group_name_H-M   'P 1'
#
loop_
_entity.id
_entity.type
_entity.pdbx_description
1 polymer ?
#
loop_
_entity_poly.entity_id
_entity_poly.type
_entity_poly.pdbx_seq_one_letter_code
_entity_poly.pdbx_strand_id
1 'polypeptide(L)' 'ASGRAESLAQIARVEGVSEQFVGKLMPLAFLAPSIVREDLAGRQGETLTAESLIQMRDWPTAWADQRTRLSCSSFDLI' A
#
# COMPACT_ATOMS: atom_id res chain seq x y z
N ALA A 1 -5.19 -0.06 19.07
CA ALA A 1 -6.53 -0.01 18.44
C ALA A 1 -6.88 -1.40 17.90
N SER A 2 -8.16 -1.79 17.87
CA SER A 2 -8.60 -3.13 17.45
C SER A 2 -8.68 -3.33 15.93
N GLY A 3 -8.36 -2.31 15.13
CA GLY A 3 -8.42 -2.31 13.66
C GLY A 3 -9.84 -2.34 13.07
N ARG A 4 -10.88 -2.18 13.90
CA ARG A 4 -12.28 -2.22 13.47
C ARG A 4 -12.85 -0.82 13.27
N ALA A 5 -13.50 -0.60 12.13
CA ALA A 5 -14.29 0.58 11.83
C ALA A 5 -15.46 0.19 10.89
N GLU A 6 -16.58 0.89 11.02
CA GLU A 6 -17.80 0.67 10.23
C GLU A 6 -17.78 1.41 8.89
N SER A 7 -16.88 2.39 8.73
CA SER A 7 -16.72 3.16 7.48
C SER A 7 -15.35 3.86 7.39
N LEU A 8 -14.97 4.27 6.18
CA LEU A 8 -13.81 5.12 5.95
C LEU A 8 -13.95 6.47 6.66
N ALA A 9 -15.16 7.03 6.70
CA ALA A 9 -15.47 8.25 7.46
C ALA A 9 -15.21 8.09 8.97
N GLN A 10 -15.51 6.92 9.55
CA GLN A 10 -15.18 6.65 10.95
C GLN A 10 -13.67 6.59 11.18
N ILE A 11 -12.93 5.93 10.29
CA ILE A 11 -11.45 5.89 10.35
C ILE A 11 -10.90 7.32 10.27
N ALA A 12 -11.34 8.08 9.28
CA ALA A 12 -10.91 9.46 9.06
C ALA A 12 -11.13 10.35 10.29
N ARG A 13 -12.32 10.23 10.91
CA ARG A 13 -12.66 10.97 12.14
C ARG A 13 -11.77 10.58 13.32
N VAL A 14 -11.52 9.29 13.53
CA VAL A 14 -10.68 8.81 14.65
C VAL A 14 -9.23 9.21 14.46
N GLU A 15 -8.73 9.14 13.24
CA GLU A 15 -7.33 9.43 12.91
C GLU A 15 -7.07 10.92 12.60
N GLY A 16 -8.10 11.77 12.60
CA GLY A 16 -7.97 13.21 12.35
C GLY A 16 -7.55 13.58 10.92
N VAL A 17 -7.90 12.74 9.94
CA VAL A 17 -7.55 12.92 8.53
C VAL A 17 -8.80 13.02 7.65
N SER A 18 -8.65 13.29 6.35
CA SER A 18 -9.78 13.29 5.43
C SER A 18 -10.18 11.88 5.01
N GLU A 19 -11.46 11.66 4.74
CA GLU A 19 -11.95 10.39 4.19
C GLU A 19 -11.31 10.06 2.84
N GLN A 20 -11.07 11.08 2.01
CA GLN A 20 -10.33 10.93 0.75
C GLN A 20 -8.91 10.42 0.98
N PHE A 21 -8.22 10.89 2.03
CA PHE A 21 -6.88 10.41 2.37
C PHE A 21 -6.93 8.94 2.79
N VAL A 22 -7.89 8.55 3.65
CA VAL A 22 -8.09 7.14 4.01
C VAL A 22 -8.36 6.29 2.76
N GLY A 23 -9.22 6.77 1.85
CA GLY A 23 -9.49 6.11 0.57
C GLY A 23 -8.23 5.91 -0.29
N LYS A 24 -7.34 6.89 -0.33
CA LYS A 24 -6.04 6.78 -1.02
C LYS A 24 -5.12 5.73 -0.40
N LEU A 25 -5.21 5.48 0.90
CA LEU A 25 -4.41 4.47 1.59
C LEU A 25 -4.93 3.04 1.40
N MET A 26 -6.18 2.87 0.96
CA MET A 26 -6.81 1.54 0.83
C MET A 26 -6.00 0.50 0.05
N PRO A 27 -5.29 0.83 -1.04
CA PRO A 27 -4.44 -0.15 -1.72
C PRO A 27 -3.38 -0.78 -0.82
N LEU A 28 -2.84 -0.01 0.15
CA LEU A 28 -1.82 -0.49 1.08
C LEU A 28 -2.34 -1.57 2.04
N ALA A 29 -3.65 -1.54 2.36
CA ALA A 29 -4.27 -2.53 3.23
C ALA A 29 -4.30 -3.94 2.62
N PHE A 30 -4.15 -4.05 1.29
CA PHE A 30 -4.17 -5.33 0.56
C PHE A 30 -2.76 -5.83 0.19
N LEU A 31 -1.70 -5.18 0.67
CA LEU A 31 -0.34 -5.61 0.41
C LEU A 31 -0.06 -7.00 1.01
N ALA A 32 0.69 -7.81 0.26
CA ALA A 32 1.17 -9.09 0.74
C ALA A 32 2.01 -8.86 2.02
N PRO A 33 1.77 -9.62 3.10
CA PRO A 33 2.51 -9.43 4.35
C PRO A 33 4.04 -9.57 4.19
N SER A 34 4.52 -10.28 3.17
CA SER A 34 5.96 -10.36 2.86
C SER A 34 6.50 -9.03 2.33
N ILE A 35 5.74 -8.31 1.50
CA ILE A 35 6.14 -7.00 0.94
C ILE A 35 6.31 -6.00 2.08
N VAL A 36 5.33 -5.92 2.99
CA VAL A 36 5.42 -5.05 4.17
C VAL A 36 6.63 -5.40 5.04
N ARG A 37 6.94 -6.69 5.22
CA ARG A 37 8.12 -7.14 5.99
C ARG A 37 9.45 -6.88 5.30
N GLU A 38 9.48 -6.79 3.99
CA GLU A 38 10.67 -6.45 3.19
C GLU A 38 10.90 -4.95 3.14
N ASP A 39 9.83 -4.18 3.04
CA ASP A 39 9.83 -2.72 3.12
C ASP A 39 10.32 -2.23 4.49
N LEU A 40 9.74 -2.75 5.58
CA LEU A 40 10.19 -2.43 6.95
C LEU A 40 11.64 -2.83 7.24
N ALA A 41 12.21 -3.72 6.43
CA ALA A 41 13.61 -4.14 6.55
C ALA A 41 14.55 -3.38 5.60
N GLY A 42 14.05 -2.38 4.86
CA GLY A 42 14.84 -1.60 3.89
C GLY A 42 15.37 -2.44 2.73
N ARG A 43 14.73 -3.57 2.41
CA ARG A 43 15.18 -4.48 1.34
C ARG A 43 14.56 -4.16 -0.02
N GLN A 44 13.43 -3.45 -0.02
CA GLN A 44 12.86 -2.86 -1.22
C GLN A 44 13.69 -1.59 -1.50
N GLY A 45 14.25 -1.45 -2.70
CA GLY A 45 15.17 -0.35 -3.03
C GLY A 45 14.58 1.04 -2.75
N GLU A 46 15.43 2.06 -2.69
CA GLU A 46 15.10 3.45 -2.27
C GLU A 46 13.90 4.09 -3.01
N THR A 47 13.47 3.51 -4.13
CA THR A 47 12.36 3.98 -4.96
C THR A 47 10.97 3.47 -4.54
N LEU A 48 10.86 2.42 -3.71
CA LEU A 48 9.56 1.90 -3.27
C LEU A 48 9.09 2.63 -2.00
N THR A 49 8.25 3.64 -2.18
CA THR A 49 7.64 4.40 -1.07
C THR A 49 6.15 4.09 -0.97
N ALA A 50 5.55 4.33 0.21
CA ALA A 50 4.09 4.25 0.37
C ALA A 50 3.35 5.11 -0.66
N GLU A 51 3.90 6.28 -0.99
CA GLU A 51 3.34 7.17 -2.01
C GLU A 51 3.42 6.56 -3.42
N SER A 52 4.53 5.93 -3.79
CA SER A 52 4.64 5.23 -5.08
C SER A 52 3.62 4.09 -5.21
N LEU A 53 3.37 3.35 -4.11
CA LEU A 53 2.40 2.25 -4.06
C LEU A 53 0.95 2.75 -4.17
N ILE A 54 0.62 3.87 -3.51
CA ILE A 54 -0.71 4.51 -3.59
C ILE A 54 -1.00 4.99 -5.02
N GLN A 55 0.03 5.45 -5.75
CA GLN A 55 -0.11 5.97 -7.11
C GLN A 55 -0.19 4.86 -8.18
N MET A 56 0.21 3.63 -7.86
CA MET A 56 0.12 2.51 -8.81
C MET A 56 -1.33 2.15 -9.13
N ARG A 57 -1.73 2.44 -10.37
CA ARG A 57 -3.01 1.97 -10.91
C ARG A 57 -2.99 0.45 -11.10
N ASP A 58 -4.16 -0.13 -10.94
CA ASP A 58 -4.44 -1.55 -11.16
C ASP A 58 -3.56 -2.46 -10.30
N TRP A 59 -3.40 -2.09 -9.02
CA TRP A 59 -2.66 -2.91 -8.07
C TRP A 59 -3.35 -4.27 -7.90
N PRO A 60 -2.66 -5.38 -8.20
CA PRO A 60 -3.30 -6.68 -8.18
C PRO A 60 -3.66 -7.09 -6.75
N THR A 61 -4.84 -7.66 -6.57
CA THR A 61 -5.30 -8.13 -5.25
C THR A 61 -4.64 -9.45 -4.85
N ALA A 62 -4.24 -10.28 -5.82
CA ALA A 62 -3.54 -11.53 -5.57
C ALA A 62 -2.08 -11.26 -5.17
N TRP A 63 -1.66 -11.78 -4.03
CA TRP A 63 -0.31 -11.54 -3.48
C TRP A 63 0.83 -12.05 -4.38
N ALA A 64 0.61 -13.13 -5.14
CA ALA A 64 1.60 -13.61 -6.11
C ALA A 64 1.85 -12.57 -7.22
N ASP A 65 0.78 -11.95 -7.71
CA ASP A 65 0.84 -10.97 -8.80
C ASP A 65 1.44 -9.65 -8.33
N GLN A 66 1.25 -9.27 -7.06
CA GLN A 66 1.90 -8.10 -6.46
C GLN A 66 3.44 -8.22 -6.51
N ARG A 67 3.96 -9.41 -6.20
CA ARG A 67 5.42 -9.67 -6.26
C ARG A 67 5.93 -9.59 -7.69
N THR A 68 5.22 -10.19 -8.63
CA THR A 68 5.56 -10.13 -10.05
C THR A 68 5.58 -8.68 -10.54
N ARG A 69 4.59 -7.86 -10.15
CA ARG A 69 4.52 -6.44 -10.53
C ARG A 69 5.69 -5.63 -9.96
N LEU A 70 6.07 -5.84 -8.70
CA LEU A 70 7.23 -5.17 -8.11
C LEU A 70 8.57 -5.60 -8.74
N SER A 71 8.71 -6.89 -9.07
CA SER A 71 9.91 -7.36 -9.78
C SER A 71 10.03 -6.82 -11.20
N CYS A 72 8.91 -6.60 -11.89
CA CYS A 72 8.89 -6.07 -13.26
C CYS A 72 9.05 -4.55 -13.28
N SER A 73 8.43 -3.84 -12.34
CA SER A 73 8.49 -2.37 -12.24
C SER A 73 9.90 -1.83 -11.96
N SER A 74 10.80 -2.66 -11.41
CA SER A 74 12.20 -2.30 -11.22
C SER A 74 12.98 -2.09 -12.53
N PHE A 75 12.41 -2.50 -13.68
CA PHE A 75 13.01 -2.33 -15.01
C PHE A 75 12.50 -1.13 -15.81
N ASP A 76 11.43 -0.45 -15.38
CA ASP A 76 10.81 0.67 -16.12
C ASP A 76 11.23 2.07 -15.61
N LEU A 77 12.27 2.15 -14.76
CA LEU A 77 12.76 3.39 -14.13
C LEU A 77 14.17 3.80 -14.58
N ILE A 78 14.59 3.41 -15.79
CA ILE A 78 15.81 3.91 -16.47
C ILE A 78 15.44 4.64 -17.76
#